data_AF-A0A7C6C246-F1
#
_entry.id   AF-A0A7C6C246-F1
#
_cell.length_a   1.000
_cell.length_b   1.000
_cell.length_c   1.000
_cell.angle_alpha   90.00
_cell.angle_beta   90.00
_cell.angle_gamma   90.00
#
_symmetry.space_group_name_H-M   'P 1'
#
loop_
_entity.id
_entity.type
_entity.pdbx_description
1 polymer ?
#
loop_
_entity_poly.entity_id
_entity_poly.type
_entity_poly.pdbx_seq_one_letter_code
_entity_poly.pdbx_strand_id
1 'polypeptide(L)' 'MRDWLKEIRLTSGYTQTDIANSLKISRSYYTQIELGNRNPSPKVAIELGKLLDFEWTRFFE' A
#
# COMPACT_ATOMS: atom_id res chain seq x y z
N MET A 1 6.39 -3.47 10.70
CA MET A 1 5.16 -2.76 10.30
C MET A 1 5.57 -1.49 9.58
N ARG A 2 4.91 -1.16 8.47
CA ARG A 2 5.12 0.08 7.72
C ARG A 2 4.16 1.14 8.23
N ASP A 3 4.46 1.71 9.38
CA ASP A 3 3.58 2.67 10.05
C ASP A 3 3.27 3.88 9.15
N TRP A 4 4.26 4.33 8.38
CA TRP A 4 4.09 5.39 7.37
C TRP A 4 3.00 5.07 6.34
N LEU A 5 2.90 3.81 5.87
CA LEU A 5 1.92 3.42 4.86
C LEU A 5 0.52 3.38 5.46
N LYS A 6 0.42 2.89 6.70
CA LYS A 6 -0.82 2.84 7.46
C LYS A 6 -1.35 4.24 7.76
N GLU A 7 -0.48 5.15 8.18
CA GLU A 7 -0.83 6.55 8.44
C GLU A 7 -1.37 7.22 7.19
N ILE A 8 -0.64 7.17 6.07
CA ILE A 8 -1.09 7.76 4.80
C ILE A 8 -2.46 7.19 4.41
N ARG A 9 -2.61 5.86 4.42
CA ARG A 9 -3.89 5.21 4.10
C ARG A 9 -5.04 5.74 4.95
N LEU A 10 -4.84 5.86 6.27
CA LEU A 10 -5.87 6.35 7.19
C LEU A 10 -6.17 7.84 6.97
N THR A 11 -5.17 8.66 6.72
CA THR A 11 -5.37 10.10 6.41
C THR A 11 -6.07 10.32 5.08
N SER A 12 -5.89 9.41 4.11
CA SER A 12 -6.61 9.41 2.84
C SER A 12 -8.02 8.80 2.95
N GLY A 13 -8.45 8.35 4.13
CA GLY A 13 -9.81 7.82 4.37
C GLY A 13 -10.05 6.41 3.82
N TYR A 14 -9.01 5.65 3.49
CA TYR A 14 -9.14 4.31 2.92
C TYR A 14 -9.03 3.20 3.97
N THR A 15 -9.85 2.16 3.82
CA THR A 15 -9.62 0.87 4.50
C THR A 15 -8.62 0.01 3.72
N GLN A 16 -8.10 -1.05 4.36
CA GLN A 16 -7.27 -2.04 3.66
C GLN A 16 -8.03 -2.73 2.51
N THR A 17 -9.35 -2.86 2.63
CA THR A 17 -10.21 -3.45 1.60
C THR A 17 -10.35 -2.52 0.41
N ASP A 18 -10.49 -1.21 0.64
CA ASP A 18 -10.60 -0.22 -0.44
C ASP A 18 -9.33 -0.20 -1.29
N ILE A 19 -8.15 -0.18 -0.66
CA ILE A 19 -6.88 -0.25 -1.37
C ILE A 19 -6.76 -1.55 -2.17
N ALA A 20 -7.11 -2.68 -1.56
CA ALA A 20 -7.04 -3.97 -2.22
C ALA A 20 -7.95 -4.05 -3.45
N ASN A 21 -9.17 -3.51 -3.35
CA ASN A 21 -10.12 -3.44 -4.45
C ASN A 21 -9.62 -2.51 -5.57
N SER A 22 -9.14 -1.31 -5.23
CA SER A 22 -8.59 -0.35 -6.20
C SER A 22 -7.41 -0.92 -6.98
N LEU A 23 -6.54 -1.68 -6.30
CA LEU A 23 -5.35 -2.28 -6.92
C LEU A 23 -5.58 -3.69 -7.49
N LYS A 24 -6.81 -4.22 -7.41
CA LYS A 24 -7.18 -5.58 -7.84
C LYS A 24 -6.26 -6.67 -7.26
N ILE A 25 -5.95 -6.54 -5.96
CA ILE A 25 -5.16 -7.49 -5.18
C ILE A 25 -6.00 -8.06 -4.03
N SER A 26 -5.53 -9.13 -3.38
CA SER A 26 -6.20 -9.60 -2.17
C SER A 26 -5.96 -8.64 -1.00
N ARG A 27 -6.97 -8.48 -0.13
CA ARG A 27 -6.82 -7.74 1.13
C ARG A 27 -5.64 -8.28 1.95
N SER A 28 -5.50 -9.61 2.04
CA SER A 28 -4.39 -10.25 2.76
C SER A 28 -3.03 -9.86 2.21
N TYR A 29 -2.88 -9.74 0.89
CA TYR A 29 -1.64 -9.28 0.27
C TYR A 29 -1.31 -7.84 0.67
N TYR A 30 -2.30 -6.94 0.64
CA TYR A 30 -2.10 -5.57 1.13
C TYR A 30 -1.75 -5.53 2.62
N THR A 31 -2.40 -6.34 3.45
CA THR A 31 -2.04 -6.47 4.88
C THR A 31 -0.58 -6.90 5.05
N GLN A 32 -0.07 -7.87 4.28
CA GLN A 32 1.35 -8.27 4.34
C GLN A 32 2.30 -7.15 3.92
N ILE A 33 1.89 -6.29 2.97
CA ILE A 33 2.63 -5.08 2.61
C ILE A 33 2.63 -4.10 3.80
N GLU A 34 1.48 -3.78 4.40
CA GLU A 34 1.41 -2.86 5.54
C GLU A 34 2.17 -3.40 6.77
N LEU A 35 2.23 -4.71 6.97
CA LEU A 35 3.01 -5.34 8.05
C LEU A 35 4.52 -5.31 7.81
N GLY A 36 4.97 -5.14 6.56
CA GLY A 36 6.40 -5.24 6.21
C GLY A 36 6.86 -6.64 5.81
N ASN A 37 5.98 -7.63 5.87
CA ASN A 37 6.32 -9.04 5.58
C ASN A 37 6.51 -9.32 4.09
N ARG A 38 6.02 -8.43 3.22
CA ARG A 38 6.14 -8.57 1.77
C ARG A 38 6.34 -7.22 1.09
N ASN A 39 7.16 -7.19 0.05
CA ASN A 39 7.27 -6.04 -0.82
C ASN A 39 6.24 -6.14 -1.95
N PRO A 40 5.57 -5.03 -2.30
CA PRO A 40 4.73 -4.98 -3.50
C PRO A 40 5.59 -5.24 -4.75
N SER A 41 4.99 -5.74 -5.83
CA SER A 41 5.65 -5.69 -7.13
C SER A 41 5.79 -4.22 -7.58
N PRO A 42 6.74 -3.87 -8.46
CA PRO A 42 6.88 -2.49 -8.96
C PRO A 42 5.57 -1.92 -9.51
N LYS A 43 4.77 -2.75 -10.21
CA LYS A 43 3.43 -2.37 -10.69
C LYS A 43 2.50 -1.95 -9.54
N VAL A 44 2.42 -2.75 -8.47
CA VAL A 44 1.57 -2.45 -7.31
C VAL A 44 2.10 -1.23 -6.55
N ALA A 45 3.42 -1.12 -6.41
CA ALA A 45 4.05 0.02 -5.74
C ALA A 45 3.72 1.34 -6.44
N ILE A 46 3.88 1.40 -7.77
CA ILE A 46 3.57 2.58 -8.58
C ILE A 46 2.10 2.98 -8.44
N GLU A 47 1.17 2.03 -8.59
CA GLU A 47 -0.25 2.32 -8.51
C GLU A 47 -0.69 2.72 -7.09
N LEU A 48 -0.09 2.13 -6.06
CA LEU A 48 -0.31 2.51 -4.67
C LEU A 48 0.23 3.91 -4.36
N GLY A 49 1.41 4.24 -4.88
CA GLY A 49 2.02 5.57 -4.75
C GLY A 49 1.14 6.64 -5.41
N LYS A 50 0.59 6.37 -6.59
CA LYS A 50 -0.39 7.26 -7.24
C LYS A 50 -1.69 7.41 -6.44
N LEU A 51 -2.21 6.32 -5.88
CA LEU A 51 -3.49 6.31 -5.16
C LEU A 51 -3.41 7.07 -3.83
N LEU A 52 -2.27 6.99 -3.15
CA LEU A 52 -2.05 7.55 -1.82
C LEU A 52 -1.11 8.77 -1.81
N ASP A 53 -0.75 9.26 -3.00
CA ASP A 53 0.09 10.44 -3.22
C ASP A 53 1.44 10.40 -2.47
N PHE A 54 2.23 9.34 -2.69
CA PHE A 54 3.57 9.21 -2.14
C PHE A 54 4.56 8.57 -3.14
N GLU A 55 5.85 8.80 -2.91
CA GLU A 55 6.90 8.25 -3.75
C GLU A 55 7.05 6.72 -3.57
N TRP A 56 6.69 5.97 -4.61
CA TRP A 56 6.60 4.50 -4.55
C TRP A 56 7.97 3.81 -4.35
N THR A 57 9.08 4.49 -4.68
CA THR A 57 10.44 3.94 -4.50
C THR A 57 10.76 3.69 -3.03
N ARG A 58 10.04 4.34 -2.10
CA ARG A 58 10.14 4.15 -0.64
C ARG A 58 9.96 2.69 -0.20
N PHE A 59 9.36 1.82 -1.03
CA PHE A 59 9.29 0.38 -0.73
C PHE A 59 10.60 -0.38 -0.90
N PHE A 60 11.59 0.22 -1.56
CA PHE A 60 12.84 -0.42 -1.99
C PHE A 60 14.10 0.25 -1.43
N GLU A 61 13.92 1.21 -0.52
CA GLU A 61 14.95 1.79 0.35
C GLU A 61 15.04 0.98 1.65
#